data_AF-A0A350JI64-F1
#
_entry.id   AF-A0A350JI64-F1
#
_cell.length_a   1.000
_cell.length_b   1.000
_cell.length_c   1.000
_cell.angle_alpha   90.00
_cell.angle_beta   90.00
_cell.angle_gamma   90.00
#
_symmetry.space_group_name_H-M   'P 1'
#
loop_
_entity.id
_entity.type
_entity.pdbx_description
1 polymer ?
#
loop_
_entity_poly.entity_id
_entity_poly.type
_entity_poly.pdbx_seq_one_letter_code
_entity_poly.pdbx_strand_id
1 'polypeptide(L)'
;MKQLFTSAIFAFCFISVHAQITLSHLSTYHTNVFDEGSAETITYDKLSKRLFFSNANENSIGVLDFSDPSSISLLTEIDLSSFGAGVNSVSSYNGNIAVAVEGDGTLDRGRIVFFDSSGTYLSDVEAGYLPDMVTFSHDGLMVVAANEGEPNDEWTEDPPGSVTIIDLSGGILNLSQSNVTEIVLGDYTGSWDDVRIFGQAIPFEGDFQNEDTINYDSVFVDWNQYNLAGNSRQWHEFNYPSGSDTIFSRISGYDGGCQHNEDFLISTPISLDGFDKASLSFESAYNFSGPGLELWIATDFDGSNVNGATWVDHTNDATWPSAANYTWQHSGEIDMSDYLGEEVHIAFRYTSTDSTGCSTWEVDEVIVTGGHDDEDNLEPEYVAISNDNQTAFVALQENNALAVIYLSSKSISSIVPFGTKDHSINGNGMDASNEDGEINITTYPFKGLYLPDAIASTDIDGATYVFTANEGDSRDYDAYSEEERLKDLDLDPTNFPDAETLQEEENGGRIKVTTSMGDTDGDGDYDEIYTYGGRSFSIWTSSGGIGV
;
A
#
# COMPACT_ATOMS: atom_id res chain seq x y z
N MET A 1 -72.04 31.54 -5.98
CA MET A 1 -71.27 32.05 -4.84
C MET A 1 -70.59 30.85 -4.19
N LYS A 2 -69.25 30.78 -4.33
CA LYS A 2 -68.25 29.90 -3.70
C LYS A 2 -68.43 28.37 -3.80
N GLN A 3 -67.62 27.79 -4.71
CA GLN A 3 -67.08 26.43 -4.61
C GLN A 3 -66.24 26.30 -3.33
N LEU A 4 -66.38 25.19 -2.62
CA LEU A 4 -65.33 24.63 -1.76
C LEU A 4 -65.07 23.21 -2.23
N PHE A 5 -63.89 22.99 -2.79
CA PHE A 5 -63.32 21.66 -2.99
C PHE A 5 -62.78 21.19 -1.64
N THR A 6 -63.26 20.04 -1.16
CA THR A 6 -62.56 19.26 -0.14
C THR A 6 -61.95 18.06 -0.85
N SER A 7 -60.65 18.15 -1.16
CA SER A 7 -59.84 17.03 -1.58
C SER A 7 -59.70 16.06 -0.41
N ALA A 8 -60.22 14.84 -0.55
CA ALA A 8 -59.89 13.74 0.35
C ALA A 8 -58.52 13.21 -0.07
N ILE A 9 -57.49 13.55 0.72
CA ILE A 9 -56.16 12.95 0.61
C ILE A 9 -56.29 11.51 1.14
N PHE A 10 -56.26 10.54 0.25
CA PHE A 10 -56.01 9.15 0.61
C PHE A 10 -54.50 9.02 0.90
N ALA A 11 -54.14 8.99 2.17
CA ALA A 11 -52.81 8.58 2.60
C ALA A 11 -52.69 7.06 2.38
N PHE A 12 -52.06 6.65 1.27
CA PHE A 12 -51.57 5.28 1.14
C PHE A 12 -50.38 5.14 2.09
N CYS A 13 -50.63 4.56 3.26
CA CYS A 13 -49.57 4.11 4.15
C CYS A 13 -48.94 2.87 3.50
N PHE A 14 -47.82 3.03 2.82
CA PHE A 14 -46.99 1.91 2.41
C PHE A 14 -46.41 1.29 3.69
N ILE A 15 -47.01 0.19 4.13
CA ILE A 15 -46.39 -0.67 5.13
C ILE A 15 -45.23 -1.35 4.41
N SER A 16 -44.01 -0.86 4.59
CA SER A 16 -42.81 -1.58 4.19
C SER A 16 -42.75 -2.85 5.03
N VAL A 17 -43.13 -3.97 4.45
CA VAL A 17 -42.89 -5.29 5.02
C VAL A 17 -41.42 -5.58 4.73
N HIS A 18 -40.54 -5.20 5.65
CA HIS A 18 -39.16 -5.67 5.60
C HIS A 18 -39.21 -7.19 5.76
N ALA A 19 -38.88 -7.92 4.70
CA ALA A 19 -38.71 -9.36 4.80
C ALA A 19 -37.53 -9.61 5.74
N GLN A 20 -37.82 -10.10 6.94
CA GLN A 20 -36.77 -10.46 7.88
C GLN A 20 -36.06 -11.70 7.32
N ILE A 21 -34.77 -11.57 7.00
CA ILE A 21 -33.93 -12.71 6.66
C ILE A 21 -33.72 -13.49 7.97
N THR A 22 -34.22 -14.72 8.01
CA THR A 22 -33.97 -15.64 9.14
C THR A 22 -32.90 -16.62 8.71
N LEU A 23 -31.72 -16.52 9.32
CA LEU A 23 -30.66 -17.51 9.17
C LEU A 23 -30.93 -18.68 10.12
N SER A 24 -30.90 -19.90 9.59
CA SER A 24 -31.03 -21.12 10.38
C SER A 24 -29.74 -21.90 10.24
N HIS A 25 -29.02 -22.10 11.35
CA HIS A 25 -27.87 -23.00 11.34
C HIS A 25 -28.32 -24.43 11.02
N LEU A 26 -27.68 -25.06 10.03
CA LEU A 26 -28.01 -26.43 9.61
C LEU A 26 -26.98 -27.43 10.15
N SER A 27 -25.71 -27.19 9.89
CA SER A 27 -24.59 -28.01 10.34
C SER A 27 -23.28 -27.23 10.23
N THR A 28 -22.21 -27.77 10.83
CA THR A 28 -20.84 -27.26 10.76
C THR A 28 -19.90 -28.43 10.50
N TYR A 29 -18.93 -28.24 9.62
CA TYR A 29 -17.76 -29.10 9.51
C TYR A 29 -16.57 -28.40 10.19
N HIS A 30 -15.77 -29.13 10.96
CA HIS A 30 -14.62 -28.60 11.69
C HIS A 30 -13.35 -29.29 11.19
N THR A 31 -12.37 -28.49 10.73
CA THR A 31 -10.99 -28.94 10.48
C THR A 31 -10.28 -29.34 11.78
N ASN A 32 -10.71 -28.74 12.92
CA ASN A 32 -10.08 -28.81 14.24
C ASN A 32 -8.71 -28.13 14.30
N VAL A 33 -8.45 -27.24 13.35
CA VAL A 33 -7.33 -26.30 13.32
C VAL A 33 -7.85 -24.93 13.76
N PHE A 34 -7.06 -24.17 14.52
CA PHE A 34 -7.41 -22.84 15.02
C PHE A 34 -6.15 -21.96 14.98
N ASP A 35 -6.30 -20.71 14.55
CA ASP A 35 -5.20 -19.72 14.47
C ASP A 35 -4.05 -20.14 13.52
N GLU A 36 -4.38 -20.96 12.54
CA GLU A 36 -3.50 -21.39 11.45
C GLU A 36 -4.32 -21.36 10.16
N GLY A 37 -3.67 -21.16 9.02
CA GLY A 37 -4.34 -21.21 7.71
C GLY A 37 -5.05 -22.55 7.52
N SER A 38 -6.38 -22.59 7.46
CA SER A 38 -7.12 -23.84 7.25
C SER A 38 -8.19 -23.63 6.19
N ALA A 39 -9.47 -23.73 6.55
CA ALA A 39 -10.56 -23.49 5.60
C ALA A 39 -10.73 -21.99 5.33
N GLU A 40 -10.37 -21.57 4.11
CA GLU A 40 -10.40 -20.16 3.70
C GLU A 40 -11.39 -19.95 2.55
N THR A 41 -11.04 -20.36 1.32
CA THR A 41 -11.95 -20.27 0.17
C THR A 41 -12.88 -21.49 0.13
N ILE A 42 -14.13 -21.28 -0.28
CA ILE A 42 -15.14 -22.34 -0.37
C ILE A 42 -16.00 -22.20 -1.61
N THR A 43 -16.25 -23.32 -2.30
CA THR A 43 -17.12 -23.36 -3.48
C THR A 43 -18.05 -24.57 -3.46
N TYR A 44 -19.23 -24.43 -4.06
CA TYR A 44 -20.25 -25.47 -4.18
C TYR A 44 -20.47 -25.88 -5.63
N ASP A 45 -20.19 -27.15 -5.96
CA ASP A 45 -20.53 -27.69 -7.26
C ASP A 45 -21.94 -28.30 -7.23
N LYS A 46 -22.86 -27.67 -7.97
CA LYS A 46 -24.26 -28.10 -8.07
C LYS A 46 -24.44 -29.48 -8.70
N LEU A 47 -23.55 -29.88 -9.62
CA LEU A 47 -23.69 -31.15 -10.34
C LEU A 47 -23.36 -32.34 -9.44
N SER A 48 -22.21 -32.31 -8.78
CA SER A 48 -21.75 -33.35 -7.86
C SER A 48 -22.34 -33.23 -6.45
N LYS A 49 -22.90 -32.07 -6.11
CA LYS A 49 -23.38 -31.69 -4.77
C LYS A 49 -22.28 -31.80 -3.71
N ARG A 50 -21.10 -31.26 -4.04
CA ARG A 50 -19.94 -31.24 -3.15
C ARG A 50 -19.58 -29.81 -2.79
N LEU A 51 -19.07 -29.62 -1.57
CA LEU A 51 -18.33 -28.42 -1.21
C LEU A 51 -16.84 -28.73 -1.32
N PHE A 52 -16.09 -27.76 -1.81
CA PHE A 52 -14.63 -27.77 -1.86
C PHE A 52 -14.14 -26.58 -1.06
N PHE A 53 -13.11 -26.77 -0.24
CA PHE A 53 -12.48 -25.67 0.48
C PHE A 53 -10.95 -25.80 0.42
N SER A 54 -10.25 -24.67 0.32
CA SER A 54 -8.79 -24.64 0.48
C SER A 54 -8.42 -24.96 1.92
N ASN A 55 -7.33 -25.70 2.13
CA ASN A 55 -6.80 -26.02 3.44
C ASN A 55 -5.29 -25.75 3.44
N ALA A 56 -4.93 -24.49 3.72
CA ALA A 56 -3.54 -24.00 3.60
C ALA A 56 -2.56 -24.78 4.50
N ASN A 57 -2.92 -25.10 5.74
CA ASN A 57 -2.08 -25.84 6.70
C ASN A 57 -1.64 -27.22 6.18
N GLU A 58 -2.47 -27.88 5.37
CA GLU A 58 -2.14 -29.20 4.78
C GLU A 58 -1.79 -29.11 3.29
N ASN A 59 -1.73 -27.91 2.70
CA ASN A 59 -1.62 -27.67 1.26
C ASN A 59 -2.52 -28.62 0.44
N SER A 60 -3.83 -28.53 0.67
CA SER A 60 -4.81 -29.46 0.08
C SER A 60 -6.19 -28.84 -0.18
N ILE A 61 -7.00 -29.50 -1.01
CA ILE A 61 -8.45 -29.22 -1.10
C ILE A 61 -9.23 -30.27 -0.33
N GLY A 62 -10.01 -29.83 0.65
CA GLY A 62 -11.00 -30.67 1.33
C GLY A 62 -12.27 -30.83 0.49
N VAL A 63 -12.75 -32.06 0.33
CA VAL A 63 -13.96 -32.38 -0.45
C VAL A 63 -15.05 -32.90 0.47
N LEU A 64 -16.13 -32.15 0.63
CA LEU A 64 -17.26 -32.51 1.49
C LEU A 64 -18.48 -33.00 0.68
N ASP A 65 -19.18 -34.00 1.21
CA ASP A 65 -20.54 -34.34 0.75
C ASP A 65 -21.51 -33.26 1.21
N PHE A 66 -22.18 -32.62 0.26
CA PHE A 66 -23.20 -31.61 0.49
C PHE A 66 -24.54 -32.00 -0.17
N SER A 67 -24.76 -33.30 -0.39
CA SER A 67 -26.03 -33.81 -0.90
C SER A 67 -27.18 -33.66 0.09
N ASP A 68 -26.86 -33.60 1.39
CA ASP A 68 -27.73 -33.20 2.50
C ASP A 68 -27.01 -32.13 3.37
N PRO A 69 -27.39 -30.84 3.26
CA PRO A 69 -26.78 -29.74 4.03
C PRO A 69 -26.92 -29.86 5.55
N SER A 70 -27.81 -30.73 6.04
CA SER A 70 -27.95 -31.00 7.49
C SER A 70 -26.98 -32.06 8.01
N SER A 71 -26.21 -32.71 7.13
CA SER A 71 -25.30 -33.81 7.45
C SER A 71 -24.06 -33.78 6.55
N ILE A 72 -23.28 -32.71 6.65
CA ILE A 72 -22.01 -32.55 5.91
C ILE A 72 -20.96 -33.53 6.44
N SER A 73 -20.18 -34.12 5.55
CA SER A 73 -19.06 -35.00 5.93
C SER A 73 -17.92 -34.95 4.92
N LEU A 74 -16.69 -35.13 5.39
CA LEU A 74 -15.50 -35.20 4.53
C LEU A 74 -15.51 -36.51 3.73
N LEU A 75 -15.30 -36.38 2.41
CA LEU A 75 -15.17 -37.49 1.48
C LEU A 75 -13.72 -37.85 1.24
N THR A 76 -12.89 -36.84 0.93
CA THR A 76 -11.47 -36.97 0.65
C THR A 76 -10.79 -35.61 0.77
N GLU A 77 -9.47 -35.63 0.78
CA GLU A 77 -8.62 -34.46 0.57
C GLU A 77 -7.79 -34.68 -0.71
N ILE A 78 -7.50 -33.59 -1.41
CA ILE A 78 -6.66 -33.57 -2.62
C ILE A 78 -5.34 -32.93 -2.21
N ASP A 79 -4.28 -33.74 -2.15
CA ASP A 79 -2.91 -33.29 -1.85
C ASP A 79 -2.33 -32.49 -3.03
N LEU A 80 -1.83 -31.29 -2.74
CA LEU A 80 -1.28 -30.36 -3.73
C LEU A 80 0.24 -30.20 -3.65
N SER A 81 0.91 -30.89 -2.72
CA SER A 81 2.36 -30.77 -2.48
C SER A 81 3.25 -31.05 -3.70
N SER A 82 2.73 -31.69 -4.75
CA SER A 82 3.44 -31.90 -6.01
C SER A 82 3.35 -30.74 -7.01
N PHE A 83 2.55 -29.71 -6.71
CA PHE A 83 2.25 -28.61 -7.64
C PHE A 83 2.84 -27.26 -7.21
N GLY A 84 3.10 -27.05 -5.91
CA GLY A 84 3.65 -25.82 -5.35
C GLY A 84 3.62 -25.82 -3.82
N ALA A 85 3.98 -24.70 -3.18
CA ALA A 85 4.19 -24.62 -1.74
C ALA A 85 2.88 -24.53 -0.92
N GLY A 86 1.86 -23.89 -1.46
CA GLY A 86 0.61 -23.57 -0.76
C GLY A 86 -0.61 -23.47 -1.68
N VAL A 87 -1.79 -23.54 -1.08
CA VAL A 87 -3.07 -23.44 -1.78
C VAL A 87 -3.83 -22.23 -1.28
N ASN A 88 -4.26 -21.39 -2.22
CA ASN A 88 -4.89 -20.12 -1.87
C ASN A 88 -6.38 -20.20 -2.17
N SER A 89 -6.75 -20.57 -3.42
CA SER A 89 -8.15 -20.58 -3.84
C SER A 89 -8.64 -21.81 -4.58
N VAL A 90 -9.94 -22.09 -4.46
CA VAL A 90 -10.67 -23.11 -5.23
C VAL A 90 -11.99 -22.60 -5.81
N SER A 91 -12.19 -22.87 -7.10
CA SER A 91 -13.46 -22.63 -7.79
C SER A 91 -14.00 -23.90 -8.43
N SER A 92 -15.32 -23.99 -8.60
CA SER A 92 -15.98 -25.17 -9.15
C SER A 92 -16.99 -24.84 -10.26
N TYR A 93 -17.01 -25.68 -11.29
CA TYR A 93 -17.98 -25.58 -12.37
C TYR A 93 -18.30 -26.94 -12.98
N ASN A 94 -19.58 -27.32 -12.93
CA ASN A 94 -20.16 -28.50 -13.59
C ASN A 94 -19.32 -29.78 -13.43
N GLY A 95 -18.95 -30.09 -12.18
CA GLY A 95 -18.22 -31.31 -11.85
C GLY A 95 -16.70 -31.25 -12.06
N ASN A 96 -16.14 -30.07 -12.33
CA ASN A 96 -14.70 -29.81 -12.32
C ASN A 96 -14.38 -28.73 -11.28
N ILE A 97 -13.14 -28.71 -10.82
CA ILE A 97 -12.59 -27.66 -9.97
C ILE A 97 -11.29 -27.12 -10.58
N ALA A 98 -11.03 -25.84 -10.32
CA ALA A 98 -9.77 -25.16 -10.59
C ALA A 98 -9.22 -24.68 -9.25
N VAL A 99 -7.92 -24.88 -9.04
CA VAL A 99 -7.23 -24.59 -7.78
C VAL A 99 -6.05 -23.70 -8.07
N ALA A 100 -5.93 -22.60 -7.34
CA ALA A 100 -4.78 -21.71 -7.37
C ALA A 100 -3.74 -22.23 -6.37
N VAL A 101 -2.51 -22.42 -6.84
CA VAL A 101 -1.40 -22.98 -6.05
C VAL A 101 -0.18 -22.08 -6.27
N GLU A 102 0.41 -21.59 -5.18
CA GLU A 102 1.57 -20.70 -5.21
C GLU A 102 2.88 -21.41 -5.59
N GLY A 103 3.87 -20.61 -6.03
CA GLY A 103 5.23 -21.08 -6.30
C GLY A 103 5.99 -21.44 -5.02
N ASP A 104 7.20 -22.00 -5.15
CA ASP A 104 8.02 -22.39 -3.98
C ASP A 104 8.73 -21.20 -3.31
N GLY A 105 8.77 -20.04 -3.97
CA GLY A 105 9.35 -18.79 -3.47
C GLY A 105 8.78 -17.59 -4.23
N THR A 106 9.15 -16.38 -3.78
CA THR A 106 8.60 -15.11 -4.27
C THR A 106 8.70 -14.96 -5.79
N LEU A 107 9.86 -15.28 -6.38
CA LEU A 107 10.08 -15.22 -7.84
C LEU A 107 9.74 -16.53 -8.58
N ASP A 108 9.08 -17.50 -7.93
CA ASP A 108 8.60 -18.71 -8.56
C ASP A 108 7.13 -18.57 -8.97
N ARG A 109 6.82 -18.93 -10.22
CA ARG A 109 5.46 -18.83 -10.76
C ARG A 109 4.56 -19.92 -10.19
N GLY A 110 3.32 -19.55 -9.89
CA GLY A 110 2.30 -20.48 -9.43
C GLY A 110 1.63 -21.28 -10.56
N ARG A 111 0.59 -22.02 -10.20
CA ARG A 111 -0.17 -22.88 -11.13
C ARG A 111 -1.67 -22.78 -10.90
N ILE A 112 -2.43 -22.93 -11.98
CA ILE A 112 -3.85 -23.32 -11.91
C ILE A 112 -3.97 -24.80 -12.21
N VAL A 113 -4.36 -25.58 -11.20
CA VAL A 113 -4.48 -27.04 -11.27
C VAL A 113 -5.95 -27.44 -11.36
N PHE A 114 -6.27 -28.32 -12.31
CA PHE A 114 -7.64 -28.78 -12.55
C PHE A 114 -7.84 -30.22 -12.09
N PHE A 115 -8.95 -30.45 -11.38
CA PHE A 115 -9.41 -31.77 -10.99
C PHE A 115 -10.89 -31.95 -11.37
N ASP A 116 -11.32 -33.20 -11.48
CA ASP A 116 -12.76 -33.47 -11.44
C ASP A 116 -13.29 -33.40 -10.01
N SER A 117 -14.61 -33.39 -9.87
CA SER A 117 -15.28 -33.32 -8.56
C SER A 117 -14.97 -34.50 -7.63
N SER A 118 -14.36 -35.57 -8.13
CA SER A 118 -13.89 -36.71 -7.32
C SER A 118 -12.48 -36.53 -6.75
N GLY A 119 -11.77 -35.47 -7.17
CA GLY A 119 -10.36 -35.23 -6.85
C GLY A 119 -9.40 -35.90 -7.81
N THR A 120 -9.85 -36.35 -8.99
CA THR A 120 -8.96 -36.90 -10.01
C THR A 120 -8.34 -35.76 -10.82
N TYR A 121 -7.00 -35.71 -10.87
CA TYR A 121 -6.27 -34.73 -11.67
C TYR A 121 -6.64 -34.81 -13.16
N LEU A 122 -6.79 -33.63 -13.79
CA LEU A 122 -7.13 -33.49 -15.21
C LEU A 122 -5.98 -32.87 -16.00
N SER A 123 -5.48 -31.71 -15.56
CA SER A 123 -4.44 -30.91 -16.20
C SER A 123 -3.99 -29.77 -15.29
N ASP A 124 -2.93 -29.08 -15.64
CA ASP A 124 -2.53 -27.82 -15.02
C ASP A 124 -1.81 -26.92 -16.04
N VAL A 125 -1.74 -25.63 -15.73
CA VAL A 125 -0.99 -24.62 -16.48
C VAL A 125 -0.28 -23.68 -15.51
N GLU A 126 0.81 -23.07 -15.96
CA GLU A 126 1.52 -22.05 -15.19
C GLU A 126 0.69 -20.75 -15.17
N ALA A 127 0.61 -20.14 -13.99
CA ALA A 127 -0.05 -18.87 -13.71
C ALA A 127 0.98 -17.75 -13.48
N GLY A 128 0.54 -16.59 -12.99
CA GLY A 128 1.43 -15.53 -12.49
C GLY A 128 2.12 -15.89 -11.19
N TYR A 129 2.76 -14.90 -10.56
CA TYR A 129 3.34 -15.01 -9.22
C TYR A 129 2.23 -14.95 -8.17
N LEU A 130 2.29 -15.83 -7.16
CA LEU A 130 1.32 -15.90 -6.07
C LEU A 130 -0.16 -15.82 -6.54
N PRO A 131 -0.66 -16.81 -7.32
CA PRO A 131 -2.06 -16.87 -7.71
C PRO A 131 -2.93 -17.08 -6.47
N ASP A 132 -3.49 -16.00 -5.97
CA ASP A 132 -4.30 -16.02 -4.76
C ASP A 132 -5.70 -16.55 -5.05
N MET A 133 -6.43 -15.85 -5.92
CA MET A 133 -7.82 -16.17 -6.23
C MET A 133 -7.98 -16.80 -7.61
N VAL A 134 -8.87 -17.80 -7.73
CA VAL A 134 -9.30 -18.36 -9.02
C VAL A 134 -10.81 -18.44 -9.15
N THR A 135 -11.34 -18.21 -10.36
CA THR A 135 -12.77 -18.35 -10.65
C THR A 135 -13.09 -18.80 -12.07
N PHE A 136 -14.14 -19.61 -12.21
CA PHE A 136 -14.73 -19.93 -13.52
C PHE A 136 -15.63 -18.80 -14.01
N SER A 137 -15.58 -18.53 -15.31
CA SER A 137 -16.65 -17.81 -16.02
C SER A 137 -18.00 -18.52 -15.89
N HIS A 138 -19.11 -17.78 -16.03
CA HIS A 138 -20.47 -18.29 -15.82
C HIS A 138 -20.88 -19.37 -16.82
N ASP A 139 -20.24 -19.42 -17.99
CA ASP A 139 -20.44 -20.47 -19.00
C ASP A 139 -19.41 -21.62 -18.92
N GLY A 140 -18.41 -21.50 -18.03
CA GLY A 140 -17.35 -22.48 -17.82
C GLY A 140 -16.37 -22.62 -18.97
N LEU A 141 -16.33 -21.67 -19.92
CA LEU A 141 -15.42 -21.70 -21.06
C LEU A 141 -14.10 -20.96 -20.78
N MET A 142 -13.97 -20.36 -19.60
CA MET A 142 -12.80 -19.61 -19.16
C MET A 142 -12.59 -19.75 -17.65
N VAL A 143 -11.33 -19.72 -17.23
CA VAL A 143 -10.91 -19.46 -15.85
C VAL A 143 -10.11 -18.16 -15.81
N VAL A 144 -10.30 -17.39 -14.75
CA VAL A 144 -9.51 -16.19 -14.44
C VAL A 144 -8.92 -16.34 -13.05
N ALA A 145 -7.67 -15.98 -12.88
CA ALA A 145 -7.02 -15.89 -11.57
C ALA A 145 -6.39 -14.51 -11.38
N ALA A 146 -6.53 -13.98 -10.18
CA ALA A 146 -5.72 -12.87 -9.69
C ALA A 146 -4.40 -13.45 -9.17
N ASN A 147 -3.28 -12.86 -9.54
CA ASN A 147 -1.98 -13.25 -9.04
C ASN A 147 -1.34 -12.02 -8.39
N GLU A 148 -1.23 -12.03 -7.06
CA GLU A 148 -0.87 -10.89 -6.22
C GLU A 148 0.46 -10.29 -6.66
N GLY A 149 1.50 -11.11 -6.80
CA GLY A 149 2.84 -10.58 -7.03
C GLY A 149 3.35 -9.79 -5.82
N GLU A 150 3.23 -10.38 -4.63
CA GLU A 150 3.68 -9.77 -3.38
C GLU A 150 5.22 -9.74 -3.25
N PRO A 151 5.82 -8.68 -2.66
CA PRO A 151 7.22 -8.67 -2.30
C PRO A 151 7.56 -9.69 -1.20
N ASN A 152 8.84 -10.03 -1.06
CA ASN A 152 9.31 -10.70 0.16
C ASN A 152 9.43 -9.72 1.35
N ASP A 153 9.52 -10.24 2.58
CA ASP A 153 9.62 -9.43 3.82
C ASP A 153 10.70 -8.33 3.78
N GLU A 154 11.82 -8.59 3.09
CA GLU A 154 12.96 -7.67 2.97
C GLU A 154 12.82 -6.70 1.77
N TRP A 155 11.72 -6.78 1.01
CA TRP A 155 11.43 -6.04 -0.22
C TRP A 155 12.57 -6.05 -1.24
N THR A 156 13.30 -7.17 -1.33
CA THR A 156 14.41 -7.38 -2.27
C THR A 156 13.99 -8.12 -3.53
N GLU A 157 12.83 -8.77 -3.49
CA GLU A 157 12.17 -9.43 -4.61
C GLU A 157 10.72 -8.97 -4.61
N ASP A 158 10.26 -8.32 -5.68
CA ASP A 158 8.90 -7.78 -5.85
C ASP A 158 8.42 -8.11 -7.29
N PRO A 159 7.78 -9.27 -7.49
CA PRO A 159 7.32 -9.71 -8.80
C PRO A 159 6.03 -8.99 -9.22
N PRO A 160 5.80 -8.74 -10.51
CA PRO A 160 4.64 -7.98 -10.94
C PRO A 160 3.31 -8.70 -10.67
N GLY A 161 2.37 -7.98 -10.06
CA GLY A 161 0.99 -8.46 -9.97
C GLY A 161 0.24 -8.44 -11.30
N SER A 162 -0.62 -9.45 -11.47
CA SER A 162 -1.16 -9.79 -12.79
C SER A 162 -2.47 -10.56 -12.73
N VAL A 163 -3.08 -10.77 -13.90
CA VAL A 163 -4.29 -11.57 -14.07
C VAL A 163 -4.06 -12.68 -15.09
N THR A 164 -4.18 -13.93 -14.65
CA THR A 164 -4.10 -15.11 -15.52
C THR A 164 -5.46 -15.42 -16.11
N ILE A 165 -5.58 -15.52 -17.44
CA ILE A 165 -6.81 -15.90 -18.14
C ILE A 165 -6.58 -17.17 -18.96
N ILE A 166 -7.38 -18.21 -18.72
CA ILE A 166 -7.25 -19.54 -19.33
C ILE A 166 -8.47 -19.84 -20.19
N ASP A 167 -8.26 -20.08 -21.49
CA ASP A 167 -9.31 -20.52 -22.42
C ASP A 167 -9.59 -22.03 -22.30
N LEU A 168 -10.80 -22.39 -21.86
CA LEU A 168 -11.25 -23.77 -21.71
C LEU A 168 -12.11 -24.27 -22.88
N SER A 169 -12.28 -23.51 -23.96
CA SER A 169 -13.14 -23.88 -25.09
C SER A 169 -12.72 -25.17 -25.79
N GLY A 170 -11.44 -25.53 -25.72
CA GLY A 170 -10.88 -26.80 -26.19
C GLY A 170 -11.07 -27.99 -25.22
N GLY A 171 -11.58 -27.74 -24.02
CA GLY A 171 -11.73 -28.69 -22.91
C GLY A 171 -10.48 -28.80 -22.04
N ILE A 172 -10.70 -28.96 -20.72
CA ILE A 172 -9.66 -29.00 -19.68
C ILE A 172 -8.54 -30.01 -19.99
N LEU A 173 -8.88 -31.23 -20.41
CA LEU A 173 -7.90 -32.29 -20.72
C LEU A 173 -6.93 -31.97 -21.88
N ASN A 174 -7.22 -30.95 -22.68
CA ASN A 174 -6.39 -30.53 -23.81
C ASN A 174 -5.64 -29.22 -23.53
N LEU A 175 -5.66 -28.73 -22.29
CA LEU A 175 -4.98 -27.50 -21.94
C LEU A 175 -3.46 -27.60 -22.12
N SER A 176 -2.89 -26.45 -22.46
CA SER A 176 -1.47 -26.19 -22.55
C SER A 176 -1.22 -24.72 -22.26
N GLN A 177 0.04 -24.32 -22.09
CA GLN A 177 0.38 -22.91 -21.87
C GLN A 177 -0.08 -22.00 -23.03
N SER A 178 -0.31 -22.53 -24.23
CA SER A 178 -0.86 -21.73 -25.35
C SER A 178 -2.31 -21.28 -25.16
N ASN A 179 -3.00 -21.83 -24.15
CA ASN A 179 -4.35 -21.43 -23.75
C ASN A 179 -4.36 -20.32 -22.69
N VAL A 180 -3.19 -19.94 -22.17
CA VAL A 180 -3.04 -18.96 -21.10
C VAL A 180 -2.68 -17.60 -21.69
N THR A 181 -3.30 -16.55 -21.16
CA THR A 181 -2.90 -15.16 -21.37
C THR A 181 -2.75 -14.52 -20.01
N GLU A 182 -1.57 -14.00 -19.72
CA GLU A 182 -1.31 -13.18 -18.54
C GLU A 182 -1.43 -11.70 -18.94
N ILE A 183 -2.07 -10.93 -18.08
CA ILE A 183 -2.15 -9.48 -18.16
C ILE A 183 -1.41 -8.95 -16.94
N VAL A 184 -0.23 -8.38 -17.13
CA VAL A 184 0.48 -7.66 -16.07
C VAL A 184 -0.27 -6.35 -15.85
N LEU A 185 -0.65 -6.07 -14.60
CA LEU A 185 -1.48 -4.90 -14.30
C LEU A 185 -0.72 -3.60 -14.51
N GLY A 186 0.59 -3.68 -14.33
CA GLY A 186 1.52 -2.61 -14.62
C GLY A 186 1.42 -2.04 -16.03
N ASP A 187 1.20 -2.87 -17.06
CA ASP A 187 1.10 -2.40 -18.45
C ASP A 187 -0.07 -1.41 -18.72
N TYR A 188 -0.85 -1.02 -17.70
CA TYR A 188 -1.93 -0.04 -17.81
C TYR A 188 -1.43 1.41 -18.03
N THR A 189 -1.45 1.82 -19.30
CA THR A 189 -1.09 3.18 -19.72
C THR A 189 -2.17 4.27 -19.49
N GLY A 190 -3.16 4.02 -18.62
CA GLY A 190 -4.27 4.97 -18.37
C GLY A 190 -4.00 5.95 -17.23
N SER A 191 -5.05 6.45 -16.57
CA SER A 191 -4.90 7.34 -15.40
C SER A 191 -4.82 6.54 -14.10
N TRP A 192 -3.87 6.95 -13.25
CA TRP A 192 -3.62 6.45 -11.89
C TRP A 192 -4.10 7.42 -10.81
N ASP A 193 -4.84 8.47 -11.17
CA ASP A 193 -5.27 9.52 -10.22
C ASP A 193 -5.96 8.89 -8.98
N ASP A 194 -5.47 9.26 -7.80
CA ASP A 194 -5.94 8.82 -6.47
C ASP A 194 -5.84 7.31 -6.18
N VAL A 195 -5.15 6.53 -7.03
CA VAL A 195 -4.80 5.12 -6.74
C VAL A 195 -3.61 5.13 -5.78
N ARG A 196 -3.67 4.32 -4.72
CA ARG A 196 -2.53 4.16 -3.80
C ARG A 196 -1.50 3.25 -4.45
N ILE A 197 -0.25 3.65 -4.37
CA ILE A 197 0.87 3.02 -5.04
C ILE A 197 2.02 2.98 -4.02
N PHE A 198 2.55 1.79 -3.75
CA PHE A 198 3.57 1.53 -2.72
C PHE A 198 4.86 1.02 -3.35
N GLY A 199 5.95 0.97 -2.57
CA GLY A 199 7.27 0.54 -3.06
C GLY A 199 8.38 1.59 -2.94
N GLN A 200 8.29 2.49 -1.96
CA GLN A 200 9.38 3.42 -1.68
C GLN A 200 10.54 2.69 -0.98
N ALA A 201 11.66 2.54 -1.67
CA ALA A 201 12.93 2.17 -1.05
C ALA A 201 13.62 3.42 -0.50
N ILE A 202 14.32 3.30 0.62
CA ILE A 202 15.17 4.35 1.17
C ILE A 202 16.63 4.01 0.84
N PRO A 203 17.15 4.36 -0.36
CA PRO A 203 18.54 4.10 -0.72
C PRO A 203 19.55 4.85 0.17
N PHE A 204 19.13 5.88 0.89
CA PHE A 204 20.00 6.60 1.83
C PHE A 204 19.19 7.28 2.93
N GLU A 205 19.65 7.09 4.17
CA GLU A 205 19.18 7.80 5.36
C GLU A 205 20.41 8.34 6.11
N GLY A 206 20.49 9.66 6.24
CA GLY A 206 21.52 10.39 6.96
C GLY A 206 20.92 11.10 8.17
N ASP A 207 20.49 10.34 9.17
CA ASP A 207 19.85 10.82 10.42
C ASP A 207 20.83 11.32 11.48
N PHE A 208 22.14 11.10 11.26
CA PHE A 208 23.22 11.43 12.19
C PHE A 208 23.10 10.81 13.61
N GLN A 209 22.27 9.78 13.82
CA GLN A 209 21.97 9.23 15.16
C GLN A 209 22.91 8.11 15.63
N ASN A 210 23.93 7.74 14.87
CA ASN A 210 24.64 6.47 15.06
C ASN A 210 25.96 6.53 15.86
N GLU A 211 26.06 7.36 16.90
CA GLU A 211 27.19 7.26 17.86
C GLU A 211 26.74 7.33 19.33
N ASP A 212 27.01 6.25 20.07
CA ASP A 212 26.98 6.14 21.56
C ASP A 212 27.80 7.26 22.29
N THR A 213 28.48 8.14 21.55
CA THR A 213 29.25 9.31 22.00
C THR A 213 29.39 10.35 20.89
N ILE A 214 28.84 11.56 21.08
CA ILE A 214 29.07 12.73 20.21
C ILE A 214 30.55 12.90 19.90
N ASN A 215 30.93 12.78 18.63
CA ASN A 215 32.31 12.95 18.20
C ASN A 215 32.52 14.31 17.53
N TYR A 216 33.07 15.26 18.31
CA TYR A 216 33.47 16.57 17.78
C TYR A 216 34.66 16.51 16.80
N ASP A 217 35.28 15.34 16.60
CA ASP A 217 36.48 15.13 15.77
C ASP A 217 36.26 13.94 14.80
N SER A 218 35.69 14.27 13.63
CA SER A 218 36.06 13.74 12.30
C SER A 218 35.47 12.45 11.73
N VAL A 219 34.42 11.84 12.28
CA VAL A 219 33.75 10.71 11.60
C VAL A 219 32.25 10.94 11.64
N PHE A 220 31.65 11.19 10.48
CA PHE A 220 30.22 10.98 10.28
C PHE A 220 30.06 9.58 9.69
N VAL A 221 29.10 8.80 10.16
CA VAL A 221 28.63 7.65 9.40
C VAL A 221 27.96 8.22 8.14
N ASP A 222 28.33 7.70 6.97
CA ASP A 222 27.78 8.10 5.66
C ASP A 222 28.02 9.53 5.18
N TRP A 223 28.87 10.33 5.86
CA TRP A 223 29.26 11.67 5.39
C TRP A 223 30.76 11.96 5.56
N ASN A 224 31.28 12.90 4.77
CA ASN A 224 32.67 13.36 4.82
C ASN A 224 32.75 14.90 4.78
N GLN A 225 33.66 15.48 5.55
CA GLN A 225 33.89 16.93 5.56
C GLN A 225 35.07 17.35 4.67
N TYR A 226 34.88 18.41 3.90
CA TYR A 226 35.92 18.99 3.06
C TYR A 226 36.03 20.50 3.28
N ASN A 227 37.10 20.91 3.94
CA ASN A 227 37.46 22.32 4.11
C ASN A 227 38.30 22.81 2.92
N LEU A 228 37.72 23.66 2.07
CA LEU A 228 38.39 24.15 0.86
C LEU A 228 39.15 25.46 1.11
N ALA A 229 38.62 26.31 1.99
CA ALA A 229 39.25 27.58 2.34
C ALA A 229 38.83 28.09 3.71
N GLY A 230 39.66 28.95 4.30
CA GLY A 230 39.31 29.69 5.49
C GLY A 230 39.85 29.11 6.80
N ASN A 231 39.07 29.24 7.88
CA ASN A 231 39.44 28.72 9.20
C ASN A 231 39.26 27.19 9.26
N SER A 232 39.78 26.56 10.32
CA SER A 232 39.69 25.11 10.53
C SER A 232 38.37 24.65 11.13
N ARG A 233 37.27 25.41 10.97
CA ARG A 233 35.94 25.01 11.43
C ARG A 233 35.31 24.17 10.34
N GLN A 234 34.77 23.02 10.71
CA GLN A 234 34.16 22.05 9.81
C GLN A 234 32.80 21.63 10.36
N TRP A 235 32.03 20.95 9.52
CA TRP A 235 30.81 20.28 9.96
C TRP A 235 31.11 19.29 11.08
N HIS A 236 30.26 19.24 12.09
CA HIS A 236 30.39 18.34 13.23
C HIS A 236 29.01 18.00 13.80
N GLU A 237 28.91 16.84 14.44
CA GLU A 237 27.73 16.47 15.21
C GLU A 237 27.49 17.43 16.37
N PHE A 238 26.23 17.71 16.63
CA PHE A 238 25.79 18.57 17.70
C PHE A 238 24.49 18.04 18.29
N ASN A 239 24.27 18.28 19.58
CA ASN A 239 23.00 18.01 20.23
C ASN A 239 22.59 19.15 21.14
N TYR A 240 21.29 19.45 21.17
CA TYR A 240 20.75 20.52 22.01
C TYR A 240 19.36 20.16 22.57
N PRO A 241 19.14 20.32 23.89
CA PRO A 241 20.13 20.66 24.92
C PRO A 241 21.20 19.57 25.06
N SER A 242 22.41 19.93 25.49
CA SER A 242 23.51 18.96 25.61
C SER A 242 23.10 17.72 26.42
N GLY A 243 23.20 16.55 25.79
CA GLY A 243 22.74 15.27 26.32
C GLY A 243 21.32 14.86 25.87
N SER A 244 20.73 15.54 24.88
CA SER A 244 19.57 15.04 24.14
C SER A 244 19.96 13.84 23.27
N ASP A 245 18.98 12.98 23.02
CA ASP A 245 19.12 11.82 22.15
C ASP A 245 19.11 12.19 20.67
N THR A 246 18.59 13.38 20.31
CA THR A 246 18.64 13.92 18.95
C THR A 246 20.01 14.53 18.64
N ILE A 247 20.71 13.97 17.65
CA ILE A 247 21.99 14.44 17.11
C ILE A 247 21.76 14.94 15.68
N PHE A 248 22.36 16.08 15.33
CA PHE A 248 22.29 16.65 13.98
C PHE A 248 23.65 17.23 13.56
N SER A 249 23.82 17.51 12.27
CA SER A 249 25.05 18.10 11.74
C SER A 249 25.04 19.63 11.83
N ARG A 250 26.17 20.25 12.22
CA ARG A 250 26.27 21.70 12.43
C ARG A 250 27.54 22.31 11.86
N ILE A 251 27.44 23.52 11.31
CA ILE A 251 28.58 24.34 10.88
C ILE A 251 28.48 25.80 11.31
N SER A 252 29.63 26.40 11.65
CA SER A 252 29.75 27.85 11.85
C SER A 252 31.15 28.35 11.53
N GLY A 253 31.22 29.45 10.77
CA GLY A 253 32.46 30.19 10.50
C GLY A 253 32.89 31.12 11.63
N TYR A 254 32.18 31.13 12.77
CA TYR A 254 32.50 31.98 13.91
C TYR A 254 33.68 31.43 14.72
N ASP A 255 34.76 32.20 14.83
CA ASP A 255 35.88 31.90 15.71
C ASP A 255 36.41 33.19 16.37
N GLY A 256 35.75 33.62 17.44
CA GLY A 256 35.99 34.93 18.05
C GLY A 256 35.61 36.13 17.16
N GLY A 257 34.90 35.86 16.07
CA GLY A 257 34.48 36.77 15.01
C GLY A 257 34.24 35.98 13.72
N CYS A 258 33.45 36.52 12.79
CA CYS A 258 33.21 35.85 11.50
C CYS A 258 34.51 35.74 10.71
N GLN A 259 34.85 34.52 10.29
CA GLN A 259 36.01 34.23 9.47
C GLN A 259 35.59 33.87 8.06
N HIS A 260 36.56 33.95 7.14
CA HIS A 260 36.42 33.25 5.87
C HIS A 260 36.34 31.74 6.15
N ASN A 261 35.36 31.06 5.56
CA ASN A 261 35.22 29.61 5.57
C ASN A 261 34.48 29.18 4.29
N GLU A 262 34.96 28.12 3.66
CA GLU A 262 34.29 27.36 2.61
C GLU A 262 34.43 25.88 2.95
N ASP A 263 33.33 25.26 3.38
CA ASP A 263 33.30 23.88 3.89
C ASP A 263 32.13 23.12 3.25
N PHE A 264 32.34 21.83 2.99
CA PHE A 264 31.34 20.94 2.41
C PHE A 264 31.12 19.76 3.35
N LEU A 265 29.86 19.40 3.54
CA LEU A 265 29.44 18.11 4.05
C LEU A 265 28.94 17.30 2.87
N ILE A 266 29.60 16.18 2.53
CA ILE A 266 29.30 15.38 1.34
C ILE A 266 28.98 13.95 1.72
N SER A 267 27.89 13.39 1.21
CA SER A 267 27.45 12.02 1.49
C SER A 267 28.46 11.00 0.96
N THR A 268 28.41 9.77 1.49
CA THR A 268 28.88 8.58 0.79
C THR A 268 28.11 8.40 -0.53
N PRO A 269 28.62 7.58 -1.48
CA PRO A 269 27.93 7.39 -2.74
C PRO A 269 26.56 6.73 -2.53
N ILE A 270 25.54 7.25 -3.20
CA ILE A 270 24.16 6.78 -3.16
C ILE A 270 23.80 6.23 -4.54
N SER A 271 23.46 4.95 -4.62
CA SER A 271 23.07 4.34 -5.90
C SER A 271 21.59 4.57 -6.16
N LEU A 272 21.28 5.18 -7.31
CA LEU A 272 19.93 5.29 -7.84
C LEU A 272 19.68 4.32 -9.02
N ASP A 273 20.53 3.31 -9.18
CA ASP A 273 20.33 2.24 -10.15
C ASP A 273 19.08 1.41 -9.81
N GLY A 274 18.22 1.22 -10.80
CA GLY A 274 17.00 0.43 -10.68
C GLY A 274 15.72 1.19 -10.36
N PHE A 275 15.79 2.43 -9.84
CA PHE A 275 14.60 3.24 -9.55
C PHE A 275 14.09 3.98 -10.80
N ASP A 276 12.79 4.28 -10.82
CA ASP A 276 12.15 5.05 -11.90
C ASP A 276 11.70 6.45 -11.45
N LYS A 277 11.63 6.69 -10.15
CA LYS A 277 11.49 8.01 -9.51
C LYS A 277 12.43 8.08 -8.30
N ALA A 278 12.87 9.28 -7.96
CA ALA A 278 13.65 9.49 -6.75
C ALA A 278 13.42 10.91 -6.21
N SER A 279 13.44 11.05 -4.89
CA SER A 279 13.38 12.35 -4.22
C SER A 279 14.40 12.45 -3.11
N LEU A 280 14.78 13.68 -2.78
CA LEU A 280 15.60 14.04 -1.63
C LEU A 280 14.81 14.96 -0.71
N SER A 281 14.84 14.68 0.59
CA SER A 281 14.36 15.57 1.64
C SER A 281 15.39 15.71 2.77
N PHE A 282 15.27 16.78 3.56
CA PHE A 282 16.08 17.03 4.74
C PHE A 282 15.45 18.10 5.65
N GLU A 283 15.85 18.08 6.91
CA GLU A 283 15.58 19.13 7.87
C GLU A 283 16.73 20.14 7.94
N SER A 284 16.41 21.43 8.05
CA SER A 284 17.45 22.43 8.29
C SER A 284 17.01 23.53 9.24
N ALA A 285 17.97 24.11 9.96
CA ALA A 285 17.74 25.25 10.84
C ALA A 285 18.94 26.21 10.79
N TYR A 286 18.71 27.50 11.04
CA TYR A 286 19.82 28.44 11.15
C TYR A 286 19.60 29.56 12.16
N ASN A 287 20.71 30.22 12.50
CA ASN A 287 20.71 31.48 13.22
C ASN A 287 21.87 32.37 12.77
N PHE A 288 21.82 33.64 13.21
CA PHE A 288 22.75 34.72 12.90
C PHE A 288 22.75 35.17 11.44
N SER A 289 23.32 36.35 11.19
CA SER A 289 23.43 36.88 9.83
C SER A 289 24.63 36.27 9.09
N GLY A 290 24.39 35.77 7.89
CA GLY A 290 25.42 35.27 6.99
C GLY A 290 24.82 34.81 5.66
N PRO A 291 25.65 34.24 4.77
CA PRO A 291 25.16 33.54 3.58
C PRO A 291 24.20 32.39 3.92
N GLY A 292 23.34 32.06 2.96
CA GLY A 292 22.51 30.85 3.02
C GLY A 292 23.36 29.59 2.85
N LEU A 293 22.81 28.46 3.29
CA LEU A 293 23.35 27.15 2.92
C LEU A 293 22.98 26.84 1.47
N GLU A 294 23.85 26.10 0.78
CA GLU A 294 23.63 25.68 -0.61
C GLU A 294 23.57 24.15 -0.68
N LEU A 295 22.69 23.62 -1.54
CA LEU A 295 22.50 22.18 -1.78
C LEU A 295 22.97 21.82 -3.18
N TRP A 296 24.02 20.99 -3.28
CA TRP A 296 24.64 20.61 -4.53
C TRP A 296 24.67 19.09 -4.71
N ILE A 297 24.52 18.60 -5.94
CA ILE A 297 24.54 17.16 -6.27
C ILE A 297 25.56 16.90 -7.38
N ALA A 298 26.31 15.80 -7.29
CA ALA A 298 27.26 15.37 -8.31
C ALA A 298 27.20 13.86 -8.56
N THR A 299 27.35 13.44 -9.81
CA THR A 299 27.45 12.03 -10.23
C THR A 299 28.89 11.57 -10.54
N ASP A 300 29.86 12.50 -10.50
CA ASP A 300 31.26 12.26 -10.89
C ASP A 300 32.27 12.53 -9.76
N PHE A 301 31.79 12.68 -8.52
CA PHE A 301 32.67 12.92 -7.37
C PHE A 301 33.45 11.65 -7.00
N ASP A 302 34.77 11.77 -6.86
CA ASP A 302 35.67 10.64 -6.63
C ASP A 302 35.88 10.30 -5.14
N GLY A 303 35.12 10.95 -4.25
CA GLY A 303 35.27 10.82 -2.80
C GLY A 303 36.44 11.61 -2.21
N SER A 304 37.19 12.41 -2.98
CA SER A 304 38.43 13.04 -2.50
C SER A 304 38.66 14.50 -2.94
N ASN A 305 38.33 14.86 -4.18
CA ASN A 305 38.65 16.18 -4.73
C ASN A 305 37.38 16.94 -5.13
N VAL A 306 36.87 17.78 -4.22
CA VAL A 306 35.62 18.54 -4.43
C VAL A 306 35.66 19.40 -5.70
N ASN A 307 36.82 19.99 -6.03
CA ASN A 307 37.00 20.80 -7.24
C ASN A 307 37.15 19.96 -8.54
N GLY A 308 37.22 18.64 -8.42
CA GLY A 308 37.31 17.70 -9.55
C GLY A 308 35.95 17.25 -10.09
N ALA A 309 34.89 17.40 -9.29
CA ALA A 309 33.53 17.04 -9.63
C ALA A 309 32.77 18.17 -10.33
N THR A 310 31.72 17.80 -11.04
CA THR A 310 30.74 18.67 -11.67
C THR A 310 29.49 18.74 -10.80
N TRP A 311 29.39 19.81 -10.01
CA TRP A 311 28.26 20.03 -9.11
C TRP A 311 27.10 20.73 -9.81
N VAL A 312 25.89 20.20 -9.65
CA VAL A 312 24.61 20.82 -10.02
C VAL A 312 24.02 21.47 -8.77
N ASP A 313 23.61 22.73 -8.89
CA ASP A 313 23.06 23.52 -7.78
C ASP A 313 21.54 23.37 -7.69
N HIS A 314 21.07 22.73 -6.62
CA HIS A 314 19.66 22.49 -6.28
C HIS A 314 19.18 23.40 -5.13
N THR A 315 19.94 24.44 -4.77
CA THR A 315 19.60 25.32 -3.64
C THR A 315 18.20 25.95 -3.75
N ASN A 316 17.70 26.18 -4.96
CA ASN A 316 16.37 26.79 -5.16
C ASN A 316 15.23 25.76 -5.24
N ASP A 317 15.54 24.47 -5.25
CA ASP A 317 14.54 23.41 -5.28
C ASP A 317 14.10 23.04 -3.85
N ALA A 318 14.93 23.34 -2.85
CA ALA A 318 14.64 23.17 -1.43
C ALA A 318 13.93 24.37 -0.80
N THR A 319 13.07 24.08 0.17
CA THR A 319 12.52 25.06 1.12
C THR A 319 13.51 25.27 2.27
N TRP A 320 13.76 26.54 2.63
CA TRP A 320 14.74 26.91 3.66
C TRP A 320 14.07 27.69 4.80
N PRO A 321 14.62 27.64 6.04
CA PRO A 321 14.02 28.33 7.17
C PRO A 321 13.88 29.83 6.90
N SER A 322 12.70 30.37 7.23
CA SER A 322 12.38 31.79 6.97
C SER A 322 12.90 32.75 8.05
N ALA A 323 13.35 32.23 9.20
CA ALA A 323 13.77 33.02 10.35
C ALA A 323 15.08 32.49 10.99
N ALA A 324 15.92 33.42 11.45
CA ALA A 324 17.20 33.14 12.10
C ALA A 324 17.00 32.88 13.61
N ASN A 325 16.42 31.74 13.97
CA ASN A 325 16.03 31.43 15.35
C ASN A 325 16.19 29.94 15.73
N TYR A 326 16.82 29.13 14.88
CA TYR A 326 16.89 27.68 15.02
C TYR A 326 15.51 26.98 15.00
N THR A 327 14.53 27.54 14.28
CA THR A 327 13.33 26.78 13.91
C THR A 327 13.69 25.87 12.73
N TRP A 328 13.49 24.57 12.93
CA TRP A 328 13.61 23.54 11.89
C TRP A 328 12.60 23.75 10.77
N GLN A 329 12.95 23.30 9.59
CA GLN A 329 12.19 23.49 8.36
C GLN A 329 12.53 22.33 7.43
N HIS A 330 11.52 21.54 7.14
CA HIS A 330 11.55 20.53 6.10
C HIS A 330 11.83 21.19 4.75
N SER A 331 12.71 20.57 3.96
CA SER A 331 13.08 21.06 2.62
C SER A 331 11.97 20.86 1.59
N GLY A 332 11.01 19.98 1.87
CA GLY A 332 10.09 19.43 0.88
C GLY A 332 10.81 18.44 -0.06
N GLU A 333 10.04 17.80 -0.94
CA GLU A 333 10.57 16.78 -1.85
C GLU A 333 11.29 17.41 -3.05
N ILE A 334 12.61 17.22 -3.11
CA ILE A 334 13.46 17.66 -4.21
C ILE A 334 13.54 16.54 -5.24
N ASP A 335 13.03 16.80 -6.45
CA ASP A 335 13.03 15.85 -7.55
C ASP A 335 14.45 15.43 -7.97
N MET A 336 14.74 14.13 -7.90
CA MET A 336 16.01 13.53 -8.31
C MET A 336 15.91 12.72 -9.61
N SER A 337 14.82 12.86 -10.38
CA SER A 337 14.58 12.07 -11.61
C SER A 337 15.68 12.22 -12.67
N ASP A 338 16.42 13.34 -12.67
CA ASP A 338 17.56 13.55 -13.57
C ASP A 338 18.78 12.66 -13.24
N TYR A 339 18.77 11.97 -12.09
CA TYR A 339 19.88 11.17 -11.56
C TYR A 339 19.62 9.66 -11.53
N LEU A 340 18.47 9.19 -12.02
CA LEU A 340 18.13 7.77 -12.06
C LEU A 340 19.15 6.96 -12.87
N GLY A 341 19.51 5.77 -12.39
CA GLY A 341 20.52 4.92 -13.02
C GLY A 341 21.97 5.32 -12.73
N GLU A 342 22.21 6.36 -11.93
CA GLU A 342 23.55 6.86 -11.59
C GLU A 342 23.87 6.65 -10.10
N GLU A 343 25.15 6.78 -9.75
CA GLU A 343 25.59 6.95 -8.36
C GLU A 343 25.77 8.45 -8.09
N VAL A 344 25.14 8.97 -7.02
CA VAL A 344 25.14 10.39 -6.67
C VAL A 344 25.83 10.66 -5.33
N HIS A 345 26.29 11.89 -5.18
CA HIS A 345 26.74 12.48 -3.92
C HIS A 345 25.97 13.77 -3.66
N ILE A 346 25.41 13.89 -2.46
CA ILE A 346 24.73 15.10 -1.99
C ILE A 346 25.73 15.92 -1.17
N ALA A 347 25.75 17.23 -1.38
CA ALA A 347 26.65 18.14 -0.70
C ALA A 347 25.94 19.38 -0.16
N PHE A 348 26.12 19.64 1.14
CA PHE A 348 25.79 20.92 1.74
C PHE A 348 27.02 21.82 1.77
N ARG A 349 26.98 22.90 0.99
CA ARG A 349 28.08 23.86 0.89
C ARG A 349 27.83 25.06 1.79
N TYR A 350 28.73 25.28 2.73
CA TYR A 350 28.72 26.41 3.65
C TYR A 350 29.79 27.44 3.25
N THR A 351 29.43 28.73 3.29
CA THR A 351 30.39 29.82 3.13
C THR A 351 30.22 30.94 4.17
N SER A 352 31.34 31.55 4.57
CA SER A 352 31.33 32.79 5.34
C SER A 352 32.53 33.68 5.02
N THR A 353 32.40 34.95 5.38
CA THR A 353 33.52 35.92 5.47
C THR A 353 33.25 36.91 6.61
N ASP A 354 34.27 37.68 6.98
CA ASP A 354 34.11 38.82 7.90
C ASP A 354 33.15 39.90 7.36
N SER A 355 32.97 39.97 6.03
CA SER A 355 32.15 40.96 5.34
C SER A 355 30.71 40.49 5.05
N THR A 356 30.49 39.19 4.87
CA THR A 356 29.19 38.60 4.52
C THR A 356 28.46 38.00 5.71
N GLY A 357 29.15 37.82 6.84
CA GLY A 357 28.61 37.18 8.04
C GLY A 357 28.94 35.69 8.09
N CYS A 358 28.56 35.06 9.20
CA CYS A 358 28.85 33.68 9.55
C CYS A 358 27.64 33.09 10.28
N SER A 359 26.55 32.92 9.54
CA SER A 359 25.38 32.16 9.96
C SER A 359 25.82 30.79 10.51
N THR A 360 25.08 30.28 11.47
CA THR A 360 25.26 28.90 11.93
C THR A 360 24.10 28.10 11.37
N TRP A 361 24.44 27.02 10.67
CA TRP A 361 23.50 26.11 10.04
C TRP A 361 23.54 24.76 10.71
N GLU A 362 22.36 24.15 10.83
CA GLU A 362 22.10 22.83 11.36
C GLU A 362 21.30 22.06 10.28
N VAL A 363 21.64 20.80 10.05
CA VAL A 363 21.02 19.90 9.05
C VAL A 363 20.80 18.55 9.71
N ASP A 364 19.64 17.96 9.47
CA ASP A 364 19.24 16.66 9.99
C ASP A 364 18.38 15.90 8.98
N GLU A 365 18.10 14.63 9.26
CA GLU A 365 17.10 13.81 8.54
C GLU A 365 17.26 13.84 7.00
N VAL A 366 18.49 13.66 6.51
CA VAL A 366 18.72 13.69 5.06
C VAL A 366 18.33 12.36 4.44
N ILE A 367 17.21 12.33 3.75
CA ILE A 367 16.62 11.10 3.22
C ILE A 367 16.62 11.18 1.69
N VAL A 368 17.17 10.17 1.03
CA VAL A 368 16.91 9.92 -0.39
C VAL A 368 15.96 8.75 -0.47
N THR A 369 14.85 8.97 -1.17
CA THR A 369 13.91 7.90 -1.47
C THR A 369 13.98 7.58 -2.96
N GLY A 370 13.97 6.29 -3.27
CA GLY A 370 13.84 5.75 -4.61
C GLY A 370 12.48 5.08 -4.69
N GLY A 371 11.75 5.32 -5.76
CA GLY A 371 10.55 4.58 -6.08
C GLY A 371 10.71 3.90 -7.42
N HIS A 372 10.11 2.75 -7.57
CA HIS A 372 9.86 2.20 -8.89
C HIS A 372 8.65 2.94 -9.49
N ASP A 373 8.56 2.99 -10.81
CA ASP A 373 7.35 3.39 -11.53
C ASP A 373 6.46 2.16 -11.33
N ASP A 374 5.79 2.16 -10.18
CA ASP A 374 5.03 1.08 -9.55
C ASP A 374 3.79 0.66 -10.37
N GLU A 375 4.03 0.27 -11.60
CA GLU A 375 3.13 -0.51 -12.42
C GLU A 375 3.14 -1.99 -11.90
N ASP A 376 4.24 -2.45 -11.31
CA ASP A 376 4.41 -3.82 -10.82
C ASP A 376 3.93 -4.06 -9.37
N ASN A 377 3.68 -3.01 -8.59
CA ASN A 377 3.25 -3.10 -7.17
C ASN A 377 1.74 -3.35 -6.98
N LEU A 378 0.98 -3.49 -8.06
CA LEU A 378 -0.45 -3.76 -7.94
C LEU A 378 -0.67 -5.19 -7.50
N GLU A 379 -1.27 -5.40 -6.33
CA GLU A 379 -1.57 -6.73 -5.80
C GLU A 379 -3.04 -7.07 -6.01
N PRO A 380 -3.39 -7.85 -7.06
CA PRO A 380 -4.76 -8.28 -7.24
C PRO A 380 -5.09 -9.44 -6.31
N GLU A 381 -6.13 -9.22 -5.52
CA GLU A 381 -6.66 -10.18 -4.55
C GLU A 381 -7.77 -11.03 -5.18
N TYR A 382 -8.82 -10.37 -5.69
CA TYR A 382 -10.08 -11.06 -5.98
C TYR A 382 -10.70 -10.70 -7.31
N VAL A 383 -11.24 -11.69 -8.02
CA VAL A 383 -11.88 -11.52 -9.34
C VAL A 383 -13.40 -11.76 -9.33
N ALA A 384 -14.18 -10.79 -9.79
CA ALA A 384 -15.59 -11.00 -10.15
C ALA A 384 -15.81 -10.89 -11.66
N ILE A 385 -16.44 -11.89 -12.28
CA ILE A 385 -16.75 -11.89 -13.72
C ILE A 385 -18.19 -11.40 -13.94
N SER A 386 -18.38 -10.48 -14.89
CA SER A 386 -19.70 -9.99 -15.30
C SER A 386 -20.57 -11.13 -15.85
N ASN A 387 -21.88 -11.07 -15.67
CA ASN A 387 -22.82 -12.15 -16.07
C ASN A 387 -22.75 -12.53 -17.57
N ASP A 388 -22.32 -11.60 -18.43
CA ASP A 388 -22.14 -11.80 -19.86
C ASP A 388 -20.75 -12.35 -20.26
N ASN A 389 -19.89 -12.65 -19.27
CA ASN A 389 -18.51 -13.13 -19.42
C ASN A 389 -17.60 -12.19 -20.23
N GLN A 390 -17.93 -10.90 -20.33
CA GLN A 390 -17.13 -9.94 -21.10
C GLN A 390 -16.10 -9.19 -20.26
N THR A 391 -16.35 -9.02 -18.96
CA THR A 391 -15.54 -8.19 -18.07
C THR A 391 -15.15 -8.96 -16.82
N ALA A 392 -13.89 -8.86 -16.42
CA ALA A 392 -13.43 -9.20 -15.08
C ALA A 392 -13.21 -7.89 -14.31
N PHE A 393 -13.78 -7.82 -13.12
CA PHE A 393 -13.50 -6.83 -12.10
C PHE A 393 -12.48 -7.46 -11.16
N VAL A 394 -11.41 -6.75 -10.84
CA VAL A 394 -10.31 -7.26 -10.02
C VAL A 394 -10.04 -6.25 -8.91
N ALA A 395 -10.16 -6.70 -7.67
CA ALA A 395 -9.85 -5.87 -6.50
C ALA A 395 -8.33 -5.78 -6.33
N LEU A 396 -7.84 -4.56 -6.08
CA LEU A 396 -6.46 -4.26 -5.72
C LEU A 396 -6.53 -3.67 -4.31
N GLN A 397 -6.43 -4.53 -3.30
CA GLN A 397 -6.89 -4.23 -1.96
C GLN A 397 -6.07 -3.09 -1.35
N GLU A 398 -4.76 -3.25 -1.27
CA GLU A 398 -3.80 -2.31 -0.69
C GLU A 398 -3.82 -1.02 -1.51
N ASN A 399 -3.88 -1.13 -2.84
CA ASN A 399 -3.96 0.02 -3.74
C ASN A 399 -5.30 0.78 -3.64
N ASN A 400 -6.27 0.24 -2.88
CA ASN A 400 -7.62 0.77 -2.72
C ASN A 400 -8.30 1.03 -4.07
N ALA A 401 -8.18 0.10 -5.01
CA ALA A 401 -8.63 0.31 -6.39
C ALA A 401 -9.29 -0.93 -7.02
N LEU A 402 -10.01 -0.68 -8.12
CA LEU A 402 -10.65 -1.69 -8.95
C LEU A 402 -10.09 -1.67 -10.37
N ALA A 403 -9.43 -2.75 -10.77
CA ALA A 403 -9.08 -2.98 -12.17
C ALA A 403 -10.28 -3.57 -12.94
N VAL A 404 -10.55 -3.01 -14.12
CA VAL A 404 -11.61 -3.45 -15.03
C VAL A 404 -10.95 -4.01 -16.28
N ILE A 405 -11.09 -5.30 -16.53
CA ILE A 405 -10.41 -6.01 -17.62
C ILE A 405 -11.43 -6.56 -18.62
N TYR A 406 -11.21 -6.28 -19.90
CA TYR A 406 -12.00 -6.89 -20.97
C TYR A 406 -11.46 -8.27 -21.33
N LEU A 407 -12.27 -9.30 -21.07
CA LEU A 407 -11.92 -10.71 -21.26
C LEU A 407 -11.83 -11.13 -22.73
N SER A 408 -12.45 -10.38 -23.65
CA SER A 408 -12.41 -10.69 -25.08
C SER A 408 -11.14 -10.16 -25.76
N SER A 409 -10.71 -8.94 -25.42
CA SER A 409 -9.50 -8.31 -25.94
C SER A 409 -8.25 -8.61 -25.10
N LYS A 410 -8.43 -9.16 -23.89
CA LYS A 410 -7.35 -9.42 -22.93
C LYS A 410 -6.58 -8.13 -22.60
N SER A 411 -7.33 -7.09 -22.21
CA SER A 411 -6.76 -5.76 -21.99
C SER A 411 -7.40 -5.08 -20.78
N ILE A 412 -6.59 -4.31 -20.07
CA ILE A 412 -7.03 -3.43 -18.98
C ILE A 412 -7.81 -2.26 -19.60
N SER A 413 -9.04 -2.07 -19.15
CA SER A 413 -9.91 -0.97 -19.57
C SER A 413 -9.71 0.27 -18.70
N SER A 414 -9.60 0.08 -17.39
CA SER A 414 -9.41 1.15 -16.41
C SER A 414 -8.97 0.57 -15.07
N ILE A 415 -8.23 1.35 -14.31
CA ILE A 415 -8.04 1.16 -12.88
C ILE A 415 -8.68 2.36 -12.18
N VAL A 416 -9.56 2.10 -11.22
CA VAL A 416 -10.41 3.13 -10.60
C VAL A 416 -10.24 3.09 -9.08
N PRO A 417 -9.87 4.19 -8.42
CA PRO A 417 -9.75 4.23 -6.97
C PRO A 417 -11.13 4.12 -6.31
N PHE A 418 -11.22 3.41 -5.19
CA PHE A 418 -12.42 3.35 -4.37
C PHE A 418 -12.64 4.63 -3.55
N GLY A 419 -11.60 5.43 -3.33
CA GLY A 419 -11.64 6.64 -2.50
C GLY A 419 -11.81 6.31 -1.01
N THR A 420 -12.48 7.19 -0.26
CA THR A 420 -12.63 7.04 1.20
C THR A 420 -14.07 7.19 1.67
N LYS A 421 -14.36 6.52 2.79
CA LYS A 421 -15.56 6.73 3.60
C LYS A 421 -15.27 7.78 4.67
N ASP A 422 -16.05 8.85 4.66
CA ASP A 422 -16.03 9.84 5.73
C ASP A 422 -16.80 9.32 6.97
N HIS A 423 -16.07 9.01 8.04
CA HIS A 423 -16.60 8.53 9.31
C HIS A 423 -17.11 9.67 10.22
N SER A 424 -16.94 10.94 9.83
CA SER A 424 -17.48 12.09 10.57
C SER A 424 -18.98 12.28 10.33
N ILE A 425 -19.51 11.62 9.30
CA ILE A 425 -20.91 11.72 8.89
C ILE A 425 -21.78 10.72 9.69
N ASN A 426 -22.87 11.23 10.27
CA ASN A 426 -23.84 10.39 10.98
C ASN A 426 -24.40 9.28 10.09
N GLY A 427 -24.29 8.03 10.55
CA GLY A 427 -24.64 6.82 9.79
C GLY A 427 -23.41 6.06 9.27
N ASN A 428 -22.24 6.70 9.21
CA ASN A 428 -20.97 6.09 8.85
C ASN A 428 -20.07 5.82 10.07
N GLY A 429 -20.57 5.97 11.29
CA GLY A 429 -19.75 5.78 12.49
C GLY A 429 -19.09 4.40 12.56
N MET A 430 -18.02 4.32 13.34
CA MET A 430 -17.30 3.07 13.62
C MET A 430 -17.05 2.93 15.11
N ASP A 431 -16.69 1.71 15.51
CA ASP A 431 -16.17 1.41 16.83
C ASP A 431 -14.64 1.39 16.73
N ALA A 432 -14.00 2.43 17.24
CA ALA A 432 -12.57 2.69 17.01
C ALA A 432 -11.65 2.10 18.09
N SER A 433 -12.21 1.70 19.24
CA SER A 433 -11.45 1.10 20.34
C SER A 433 -12.11 -0.16 20.85
N ASN A 434 -11.28 -1.07 21.32
CA ASN A 434 -11.67 -2.26 22.06
C ASN A 434 -11.27 -2.18 23.55
N GLU A 435 -10.81 -1.02 24.04
CA GLU A 435 -10.42 -0.79 25.44
C GLU A 435 -11.51 -0.07 26.28
N ASP A 436 -12.54 0.49 25.65
CA ASP A 436 -13.68 1.09 26.35
C ASP A 436 -14.63 0.05 26.98
N GLY A 437 -14.51 -1.22 26.56
CA GLY A 437 -15.27 -2.36 27.07
C GLY A 437 -16.75 -2.36 26.65
N GLU A 438 -17.14 -1.57 25.66
CA GLU A 438 -18.49 -1.57 25.10
C GLU A 438 -18.48 -1.68 23.56
N ILE A 439 -19.65 -1.66 22.93
CA ILE A 439 -19.77 -1.55 21.47
C ILE A 439 -20.17 -0.11 21.20
N ASN A 440 -19.23 0.70 20.70
CA ASN A 440 -19.38 2.15 20.64
C ASN A 440 -19.27 2.70 19.22
N ILE A 441 -20.27 2.39 18.40
CA ILE A 441 -20.34 2.90 17.01
C ILE A 441 -20.72 4.38 17.01
N THR A 442 -19.73 5.25 16.81
CA THR A 442 -19.88 6.71 16.77
C THR A 442 -19.07 7.34 15.63
N THR A 443 -19.30 8.63 15.37
CA THR A 443 -18.56 9.38 14.34
C THR A 443 -17.17 9.77 14.82
N TYR A 444 -16.20 9.68 13.94
CA TYR A 444 -14.80 10.08 14.15
C TYR A 444 -14.31 10.92 12.96
N PRO A 445 -13.32 11.81 13.12
CA PRO A 445 -12.76 12.60 12.03
C PRO A 445 -11.81 11.77 11.14
N PHE A 446 -12.21 10.55 10.78
CA PHE A 446 -11.41 9.60 10.03
C PHE A 446 -11.93 9.44 8.60
N LYS A 447 -11.01 9.17 7.69
CA LYS A 447 -11.27 8.76 6.31
C LYS A 447 -10.93 7.27 6.18
N GLY A 448 -11.95 6.43 6.12
CA GLY A 448 -11.77 4.97 5.97
C GLY A 448 -11.50 4.61 4.53
N LEU A 449 -10.34 4.04 4.24
CA LEU A 449 -10.05 3.41 2.96
C LEU A 449 -10.96 2.18 2.79
N TYR A 450 -11.43 1.90 1.57
CA TYR A 450 -12.36 0.79 1.37
C TYR A 450 -11.67 -0.57 1.38
N LEU A 451 -10.51 -0.68 0.72
CA LEU A 451 -9.60 -1.83 0.77
C LEU A 451 -10.31 -3.19 0.77
N PRO A 452 -11.01 -3.55 -0.33
CA PRO A 452 -11.73 -4.79 -0.36
C PRO A 452 -10.86 -5.95 -0.84
N ASP A 453 -10.82 -7.01 -0.02
CA ASP A 453 -10.40 -8.35 -0.43
C ASP A 453 -11.47 -8.91 -1.39
N ALA A 454 -12.55 -9.47 -0.84
CA ALA A 454 -13.52 -10.20 -1.64
C ALA A 454 -14.51 -9.29 -2.39
N ILE A 455 -14.73 -9.60 -3.67
CA ILE A 455 -15.72 -8.94 -4.53
C ILE A 455 -16.66 -9.91 -5.24
N ALA A 456 -17.89 -9.44 -5.50
CA ALA A 456 -18.88 -10.15 -6.29
C ALA A 456 -19.55 -9.22 -7.30
N SER A 457 -19.96 -9.72 -8.46
CA SER A 457 -20.71 -8.92 -9.44
C SER A 457 -22.05 -9.54 -9.78
N THR A 458 -23.03 -8.69 -10.10
CA THR A 458 -24.35 -9.14 -10.59
C THR A 458 -25.07 -8.04 -11.36
N ASP A 459 -26.09 -8.43 -12.14
CA ASP A 459 -26.94 -7.48 -12.85
C ASP A 459 -28.23 -7.24 -12.09
N ILE A 460 -28.55 -5.97 -11.84
CA ILE A 460 -29.79 -5.53 -11.22
C ILE A 460 -30.45 -4.54 -12.16
N ASP A 461 -31.68 -4.84 -12.59
CA ASP A 461 -32.48 -4.02 -13.50
C ASP A 461 -31.74 -3.62 -14.81
N GLY A 462 -30.84 -4.47 -15.28
CA GLY A 462 -30.10 -4.29 -16.53
C GLY A 462 -28.81 -3.47 -16.41
N ALA A 463 -28.35 -3.19 -15.18
CA ALA A 463 -27.03 -2.61 -14.91
C ALA A 463 -26.18 -3.57 -14.07
N THR A 464 -24.90 -3.66 -14.38
CA THR A 464 -23.92 -4.46 -13.63
C THR A 464 -23.43 -3.68 -12.41
N TYR A 465 -23.43 -4.34 -11.25
CA TYR A 465 -22.92 -3.81 -10.00
C TYR A 465 -21.84 -4.73 -9.44
N VAL A 466 -20.87 -4.15 -8.75
CA VAL A 466 -19.82 -4.83 -8.00
C VAL A 466 -20.07 -4.60 -6.51
N PHE A 467 -20.06 -5.66 -5.72
CA PHE A 467 -20.22 -5.65 -4.27
C PHE A 467 -18.86 -5.94 -3.68
N THR A 468 -18.44 -5.15 -2.69
CA THR A 468 -17.14 -5.30 -2.03
C THR A 468 -17.32 -5.55 -0.55
N ALA A 469 -16.54 -6.46 0.03
CA ALA A 469 -16.36 -6.56 1.48
C ALA A 469 -15.16 -5.69 1.87
N ASN A 470 -15.40 -4.60 2.60
CA ASN A 470 -14.40 -3.57 2.86
C ASN A 470 -13.60 -3.91 4.13
N GLU A 471 -12.72 -4.90 4.01
CA GLU A 471 -11.97 -5.52 5.10
C GLU A 471 -10.94 -4.56 5.69
N GLY A 472 -10.03 -4.07 4.85
CA GLY A 472 -8.88 -3.29 5.29
C GLY A 472 -7.68 -4.16 5.57
N ASP A 473 -6.63 -3.98 4.77
CA ASP A 473 -5.29 -4.48 5.04
C ASP A 473 -4.23 -3.41 4.74
N SER A 474 -3.04 -3.59 5.29
CA SER A 474 -1.93 -2.65 5.23
C SER A 474 -0.72 -3.30 4.61
N ARG A 475 0.14 -2.51 3.94
CA ARG A 475 1.49 -2.95 3.61
C ARG A 475 2.38 -2.90 4.86
N ASP A 476 2.69 -4.07 5.43
CA ASP A 476 3.46 -4.23 6.67
C ASP A 476 4.49 -5.37 6.53
N TYR A 477 5.70 -5.01 6.10
CA TYR A 477 6.86 -5.88 5.87
C TYR A 477 8.04 -5.45 6.75
N ASP A 478 9.02 -6.33 6.95
CA ASP A 478 10.23 -6.01 7.73
C ASP A 478 10.99 -4.79 7.18
N ALA A 479 11.01 -4.62 5.85
CA ALA A 479 11.67 -3.49 5.18
C ALA A 479 10.80 -2.24 4.98
N TYR A 480 9.47 -2.35 5.10
CA TYR A 480 8.54 -1.24 4.88
C TYR A 480 7.24 -1.48 5.64
N SER A 481 6.82 -0.50 6.44
CA SER A 481 5.49 -0.51 7.04
C SER A 481 4.85 0.86 6.87
N GLU A 482 3.62 0.87 6.37
CA GLU A 482 2.79 2.07 6.40
C GLU A 482 1.87 2.12 7.61
N GLU A 483 2.01 1.20 8.56
CA GLU A 483 1.10 1.11 9.69
C GLU A 483 1.63 1.81 10.94
N GLU A 484 0.79 2.64 11.54
CA GLU A 484 1.02 3.14 12.90
C GLU A 484 -0.28 3.19 13.71
N ARG A 485 -0.18 3.25 15.03
CA ARG A 485 -1.32 3.52 15.91
C ARG A 485 -1.61 5.01 15.94
N LEU A 486 -2.89 5.39 15.91
CA LEU A 486 -3.26 6.80 15.98
C LEU A 486 -2.67 7.54 17.19
N LYS A 487 -2.47 6.87 18.33
CA LYS A 487 -1.87 7.48 19.53
C LYS A 487 -0.41 7.89 19.38
N ASP A 488 0.27 7.33 18.38
CA ASP A 488 1.70 7.50 18.14
C ASP A 488 1.96 8.50 16.98
N LEU A 489 0.91 8.96 16.27
CA LEU A 489 0.99 10.04 15.28
C LEU A 489 1.12 11.43 15.91
N ASP A 490 1.87 12.31 15.27
CA ASP A 490 1.79 13.76 15.52
C ASP A 490 0.66 14.35 14.67
N LEU A 491 -0.31 15.03 15.29
CA LEU A 491 -1.52 15.54 14.61
C LEU A 491 -1.50 17.07 14.61
N ASP A 492 -1.84 17.70 13.48
CA ASP A 492 -1.92 19.16 13.37
C ASP A 492 -2.88 19.71 14.47
N PRO A 493 -2.40 20.54 15.41
CA PRO A 493 -3.25 21.11 16.47
C PRO A 493 -4.36 22.04 15.95
N THR A 494 -4.28 22.51 14.71
CA THR A 494 -5.30 23.30 14.03
C THR A 494 -6.45 22.42 13.54
N ASN A 495 -6.12 21.29 12.92
CA ASN A 495 -7.10 20.34 12.38
C ASN A 495 -7.67 19.43 13.47
N PHE A 496 -6.85 19.04 14.46
CA PHE A 496 -7.20 18.19 15.60
C PHE A 496 -6.96 18.88 16.95
N PRO A 497 -7.73 19.94 17.29
CA PRO A 497 -7.55 20.68 18.55
C PRO A 497 -7.86 19.84 19.82
N ASP A 498 -8.43 18.65 19.64
CA ASP A 498 -8.74 17.66 20.67
C ASP A 498 -7.93 16.35 20.54
N ALA A 499 -6.77 16.39 19.86
CA ALA A 499 -5.87 15.25 19.66
C ALA A 499 -5.60 14.45 20.95
N GLU A 500 -5.32 15.11 22.08
CA GLU A 500 -5.05 14.44 23.37
C GLU A 500 -6.19 13.49 23.79
N THR A 501 -7.45 13.86 23.56
CA THR A 501 -8.60 12.99 23.84
C THR A 501 -8.79 11.97 22.73
N LEU A 502 -8.71 12.38 21.47
CA LEU A 502 -8.88 11.50 20.31
C LEU A 502 -7.89 10.31 20.37
N GLN A 503 -6.66 10.56 20.80
CA GLN A 503 -5.55 9.60 20.88
C GLN A 503 -5.54 8.75 22.17
N GLU A 504 -6.48 8.93 23.10
CA GLU A 504 -6.63 8.00 24.24
C GLU A 504 -6.97 6.59 23.75
N GLU A 505 -6.46 5.56 24.44
CA GLU A 505 -6.66 4.16 24.04
C GLU A 505 -8.14 3.77 24.05
N GLU A 506 -8.94 4.35 24.93
CA GLU A 506 -10.39 4.17 25.02
C GLU A 506 -11.18 4.88 23.90
N ASN A 507 -10.53 5.76 23.11
CA ASN A 507 -11.16 6.50 22.01
C ASN A 507 -10.66 6.01 20.65
N GLY A 508 -9.74 6.73 20.01
CA GLY A 508 -9.17 6.39 18.71
C GLY A 508 -7.74 5.85 18.81
N GLY A 509 -7.05 5.98 19.94
CA GLY A 509 -5.60 5.75 20.04
C GLY A 509 -5.12 4.36 19.61
N ARG A 510 -5.99 3.34 19.67
CA ARG A 510 -5.65 1.97 19.26
C ARG A 510 -5.94 1.67 17.79
N ILE A 511 -6.63 2.53 17.05
CA ILE A 511 -6.89 2.24 15.64
C ILE A 511 -5.58 2.30 14.86
N LYS A 512 -5.38 1.34 13.96
CA LYS A 512 -4.29 1.35 12.98
C LYS A 512 -4.64 2.35 11.88
N VAL A 513 -3.70 3.19 11.50
CA VAL A 513 -3.81 4.21 10.46
C VAL A 513 -2.65 4.06 9.49
N THR A 514 -2.82 4.61 8.28
CA THR A 514 -1.71 4.66 7.32
C THR A 514 -0.84 5.89 7.54
N THR A 515 0.48 5.72 7.46
CA THR A 515 1.48 6.78 7.45
C THR A 515 1.82 7.26 6.04
N SER A 516 1.41 6.53 5.00
CA SER A 516 1.63 6.92 3.60
C SER A 516 0.71 8.05 3.13
N MET A 517 -0.24 8.46 3.98
CA MET A 517 -1.21 9.53 3.70
C MET A 517 -1.50 10.33 4.97
N GLY A 518 -1.81 11.62 4.83
CA GLY A 518 -2.39 12.42 5.90
C GLY A 518 -1.65 13.71 6.22
N ASP A 519 -0.35 13.77 5.93
CA ASP A 519 0.41 15.02 5.87
C ASP A 519 0.18 15.67 4.49
N THR A 520 -0.67 16.71 4.44
CA THR A 520 -1.10 17.32 3.16
C THR A 520 -0.29 18.53 2.76
N ASP A 521 0.51 19.09 3.66
CA ASP A 521 1.39 20.24 3.38
C ASP A 521 2.90 19.95 3.55
N GLY A 522 3.25 18.73 3.96
CA GLY A 522 4.61 18.17 3.99
C GLY A 522 5.44 18.68 5.17
N ASP A 523 4.81 19.03 6.28
CA ASP A 523 5.46 19.60 7.46
C ASP A 523 5.76 18.58 8.59
N GLY A 524 5.39 17.32 8.36
CA GLY A 524 5.66 16.19 9.26
C GLY A 524 4.57 15.94 10.31
N ASP A 525 3.57 16.81 10.43
CA ASP A 525 2.36 16.53 11.19
C ASP A 525 1.20 16.07 10.27
N TYR A 526 0.22 15.37 10.84
CA TYR A 526 -0.88 14.80 10.07
C TYR A 526 -2.10 15.72 10.13
N ASP A 527 -2.49 16.25 8.96
CA ASP A 527 -3.71 17.03 8.73
C ASP A 527 -4.98 16.18 8.65
N GLU A 528 -4.84 14.94 8.22
CA GLU A 528 -5.93 14.01 7.95
C GLU A 528 -5.60 12.60 8.44
N ILE A 529 -6.60 11.89 8.97
CA ILE A 529 -6.44 10.53 9.50
C ILE A 529 -7.08 9.53 8.54
N TYR A 530 -6.27 8.60 8.02
CA TYR A 530 -6.72 7.54 7.12
C TYR A 530 -6.71 6.19 7.84
N THR A 531 -7.85 5.51 7.90
CA THR A 531 -7.98 4.21 8.59
C THR A 531 -8.17 3.07 7.58
N TYR A 532 -7.69 1.88 7.91
CA TYR A 532 -7.89 0.68 7.10
C TYR A 532 -9.33 0.17 7.19
N GLY A 533 -9.89 -0.15 6.03
CA GLY A 533 -11.19 -0.79 5.89
C GLY A 533 -12.37 0.13 6.13
N GLY A 534 -13.40 -0.04 5.30
CA GLY A 534 -14.67 0.66 5.48
C GLY A 534 -15.56 0.06 6.58
N ARG A 535 -15.15 -1.07 7.19
CA ARG A 535 -15.88 -1.89 8.19
C ARG A 535 -17.34 -2.14 7.77
N SER A 536 -17.52 -2.49 6.50
CA SER A 536 -18.82 -2.53 5.83
C SER A 536 -18.76 -3.30 4.51
N PHE A 537 -19.85 -3.30 3.75
CA PHE A 537 -19.83 -3.60 2.32
C PHE A 537 -20.20 -2.35 1.52
N SER A 538 -19.70 -2.26 0.29
CA SER A 538 -20.08 -1.20 -0.66
C SER A 538 -20.67 -1.80 -1.93
N ILE A 539 -21.43 -0.99 -2.65
CA ILE A 539 -21.97 -1.33 -3.97
C ILE A 539 -21.44 -0.31 -4.96
N TRP A 540 -20.85 -0.77 -6.05
CA TRP A 540 -20.23 0.05 -7.08
C TRP A 540 -20.92 -0.23 -8.40
N THR A 541 -21.00 0.80 -9.23
CA THR A 541 -21.29 0.66 -10.65
C THR A 541 -20.12 -0.01 -11.37
N SER A 542 -20.35 -0.59 -12.54
CA SER A 542 -19.29 -1.22 -13.35
C SER A 542 -18.16 -0.29 -13.80
N SER A 543 -18.29 1.03 -13.59
CA SER A 543 -17.23 2.02 -13.85
C SER A 543 -16.57 2.54 -12.57
N GLY A 544 -16.75 1.86 -11.43
CA GLY A 544 -16.13 2.22 -10.15
C GLY A 544 -16.79 3.37 -9.37
N GLY A 545 -17.92 3.91 -9.84
CA GLY A 545 -18.66 4.92 -9.06
C GLY A 545 -19.54 4.26 -7.98
N ILE A 546 -19.61 4.83 -6.77
CA ILE A 546 -20.42 4.29 -5.67
C ILE A 546 -21.92 4.33 -6.01
N GLY A 547 -22.57 3.16 -5.98
CA GLY A 547 -24.01 2.97 -6.19
C GLY A 547 -24.76 3.23 -4.89
N VAL A 548 -25.71 4.18 -4.95
CA VAL A 548 -26.48 4.71 -3.80
C VAL A 548 -27.30 3.65 -3.06
#